data_AF-A0A3M5G5X1-F1
#
_entry.id   AF-A0A3M5G5X1-F1
#
_cell.length_a   1.000
_cell.length_b   1.000
_cell.length_c   1.000
_cell.angle_alpha   90.00
_cell.angle_beta   90.00
_cell.angle_gamma   90.00
#
_symmetry.space_group_name_H-M   'P 1'
#
loop_
_entity.id
_entity.type
_entity.pdbx_description
1 polymer ?
#
loop_
_entity_poly.entity_id
_entity_poly.type
_entity_poly.pdbx_seq_one_letter_code
_entity_poly.pdbx_strand_id
1 'polypeptide(L)'
;MTGEDFHHHCHSNLTRAVLPHGLTEFDVHDVLNIFQCTGLNHDDMYFMKACPAQKGDYLEFFAEIDLLCALSTCPGGDLSLPMWGPDAQDPLSVCRPLGVEIYDLDAALLEGWQSPERAAYNGQHGLQIAKAEWEK
;
A
#
# COMPACT_ATOMS: atom_id res chain seq x y z
N MET A 1 3.89 0.16 -24.73
CA MET A 1 2.58 -0.49 -24.57
C MET A 1 2.41 -1.46 -25.71
N THR A 2 2.40 -2.77 -25.45
CA THR A 2 2.30 -3.84 -26.46
C THR A 2 0.90 -4.01 -27.03
N GLY A 3 -0.11 -3.29 -26.52
CA GLY A 3 -1.50 -3.39 -26.99
C GLY A 3 -2.24 -4.63 -26.49
N GLU A 4 -1.63 -5.39 -25.58
CA GLU A 4 -2.24 -6.57 -24.95
C GLU A 4 -2.75 -6.24 -23.55
N ASP A 5 -3.95 -6.73 -23.23
CA ASP A 5 -4.54 -6.58 -21.92
C ASP A 5 -3.80 -7.46 -20.89
N PHE A 6 -3.31 -6.83 -19.82
CA PHE A 6 -2.68 -7.52 -18.69
C PHE A 6 -3.44 -7.23 -17.40
N HIS A 7 -4.05 -8.25 -16.78
CA HIS A 7 -4.96 -8.09 -15.64
C HIS A 7 -4.32 -8.42 -14.27
N HIS A 8 -3.02 -8.73 -14.24
CA HIS A 8 -2.28 -9.16 -13.05
C HIS A 8 -1.26 -8.12 -12.57
N HIS A 9 -1.58 -6.83 -12.67
CA HIS A 9 -0.81 -5.75 -12.06
C HIS A 9 -1.29 -5.47 -10.62
N CYS A 10 -0.45 -4.78 -9.82
CA CYS A 10 -0.72 -4.54 -8.41
C CYS A 10 -2.09 -3.91 -8.14
N HIS A 11 -2.46 -2.89 -8.92
CA HIS A 11 -3.77 -2.25 -8.79
C HIS A 11 -4.93 -3.25 -8.91
N SER A 12 -4.98 -4.06 -9.98
CA SER A 12 -6.04 -5.07 -10.13
C SER A 12 -5.97 -6.18 -9.07
N ASN A 13 -4.77 -6.56 -8.62
CA ASN A 13 -4.61 -7.51 -7.52
C ASN A 13 -5.25 -6.98 -6.23
N LEU A 14 -4.98 -5.71 -5.89
CA LEU A 14 -5.55 -5.03 -4.72
C LEU A 14 -7.05 -4.85 -4.85
N THR A 15 -7.54 -4.38 -6.01
CA THR A 15 -8.99 -4.27 -6.27
C THR A 15 -9.68 -5.61 -5.98
N ARG A 16 -9.16 -6.72 -6.52
CA ARG A 16 -9.75 -8.05 -6.26
C ARG A 16 -9.65 -8.47 -4.79
N ALA A 17 -8.60 -8.09 -4.08
CA ALA A 17 -8.40 -8.43 -2.68
C ALA A 17 -9.39 -7.69 -1.76
N VAL A 18 -9.78 -6.46 -2.09
CA VAL A 18 -10.68 -5.64 -1.25
C VAL A 18 -12.17 -5.87 -1.53
N LEU A 19 -12.54 -6.36 -2.72
CA LEU A 19 -13.93 -6.64 -3.10
C LEU A 19 -14.73 -7.47 -2.07
N PRO A 20 -14.19 -8.56 -1.47
CA PRO A 20 -14.92 -9.35 -0.47
C PRO A 20 -15.28 -8.58 0.80
N HIS A 21 -14.63 -7.43 1.05
CA HIS A 21 -14.87 -6.56 2.20
C HIS A 21 -15.86 -5.43 1.88
N GLY A 22 -16.53 -5.47 0.72
CA GLY A 22 -17.51 -4.47 0.31
C GLY A 22 -16.89 -3.18 -0.24
N LEU A 23 -15.58 -3.17 -0.46
CA LEU A 23 -14.84 -2.07 -1.06
C LEU A 23 -14.76 -2.24 -2.58
N THR A 24 -14.37 -1.18 -3.27
CA THR A 24 -14.34 -1.07 -4.73
C THR A 24 -12.95 -0.65 -5.23
N GLU A 25 -12.79 -0.57 -6.55
CA GLU A 25 -11.57 -0.01 -7.16
C GLU A 25 -11.25 1.42 -6.67
N PHE A 26 -12.27 2.22 -6.33
CA PHE A 26 -12.09 3.59 -5.84
C PHE A 26 -11.50 3.68 -4.43
N ASP A 27 -11.52 2.58 -3.69
CA ASP A 27 -10.96 2.49 -2.35
C ASP A 27 -9.48 2.04 -2.39
N VAL A 28 -8.97 1.61 -3.56
CA VAL A 28 -7.55 1.34 -3.77
C VAL A 28 -6.83 2.67 -3.94
N HIS A 29 -5.89 2.94 -3.04
CA HIS A 29 -5.09 4.15 -3.01
C HIS A 29 -3.63 3.87 -3.39
N ASP A 30 -2.82 4.92 -3.47
CA ASP A 30 -1.37 4.81 -3.64
C ASP A 30 -0.77 3.91 -2.56
N VAL A 31 0.18 3.06 -2.97
CA VAL A 31 0.71 1.98 -2.15
C VAL A 31 1.97 2.37 -1.40
N LEU A 32 2.17 1.74 -0.24
CA LEU A 32 3.50 1.58 0.33
C LEU A 32 4.21 0.43 -0.40
N ASN A 33 5.25 0.74 -1.18
CA ASN A 33 6.01 -0.27 -1.92
C ASN A 33 7.02 -0.99 -1.01
N ILE A 34 6.56 -2.02 -0.30
CA ILE A 34 7.40 -2.84 0.59
C ILE A 34 8.55 -3.48 -0.20
N PHE A 35 9.77 -3.37 0.32
CA PHE A 35 11.03 -3.83 -0.27
C PHE A 35 11.45 -3.19 -1.61
N GLN A 36 10.63 -2.36 -2.24
CA GLN A 36 11.00 -1.69 -3.48
C GLN A 36 12.11 -0.66 -3.23
N CYS A 37 13.19 -0.73 -4.01
CA CYS A 37 14.31 0.17 -3.87
C CYS A 37 14.31 1.23 -4.96
N THR A 38 13.88 2.44 -4.60
CA THR A 38 13.63 3.54 -5.53
C THR A 38 14.11 4.88 -5.02
N GLY A 39 14.19 5.85 -5.92
CA GLY A 39 14.44 7.24 -5.58
C GLY A 39 14.24 8.17 -6.75
N LEU A 40 14.66 9.41 -6.57
CA LEU A 40 14.81 10.39 -7.65
C LEU A 40 16.29 10.53 -7.96
N ASN A 41 16.64 10.56 -9.24
CA ASN A 41 18.01 10.84 -9.68
C ASN A 41 18.27 12.37 -9.68
N HIS A 42 19.46 12.79 -10.12
CA HIS A 42 19.83 14.22 -10.16
C HIS A 42 18.99 15.07 -11.12
N ASP A 43 18.24 14.44 -12.03
CA ASP A 43 17.34 15.09 -12.98
C ASP A 43 15.86 15.03 -12.53
N ASP A 44 15.61 14.74 -11.24
CA ASP A 44 14.27 14.54 -10.65
C ASP A 44 13.44 13.43 -11.31
N MET A 45 14.09 12.48 -11.99
CA MET A 45 13.43 11.34 -12.60
C MET A 45 13.36 10.16 -11.63
N TYR A 46 12.19 9.54 -11.56
CA TYR A 46 11.96 8.33 -10.77
C TYR A 46 12.77 7.16 -11.32
N PHE A 47 13.53 6.49 -10.45
CA PHE A 47 14.25 5.27 -10.79
C PHE A 47 13.91 4.13 -9.83
N MET A 48 14.05 2.92 -10.37
CA MET A 48 13.98 1.65 -9.64
C MET A 48 15.32 0.94 -9.76
N LYS A 49 15.73 0.23 -8.72
CA LYS A 49 16.85 -0.71 -8.77
C LYS A 49 16.47 -2.04 -8.12
N ALA A 50 17.29 -3.06 -8.38
CA ALA A 50 17.14 -4.38 -7.78
C ALA A 50 16.94 -4.27 -6.26
N CYS A 51 15.91 -4.96 -5.77
CA CYS A 51 15.61 -5.06 -4.35
C CYS A 51 16.78 -5.72 -3.61
N PRO A 52 17.28 -5.14 -2.52
CA PRO A 52 18.36 -5.73 -1.73
C PRO A 52 17.89 -6.79 -0.73
N ALA A 53 16.57 -6.94 -0.54
CA ALA A 53 16.01 -7.81 0.49
C ALA A 53 16.27 -9.29 0.18
N GLN A 54 16.50 -10.05 1.23
CA GLN A 54 16.76 -11.49 1.20
C GLN A 54 15.65 -12.25 1.94
N LYS A 55 15.62 -13.58 1.76
CA LYS A 55 14.70 -14.42 2.51
C LYS A 55 14.99 -14.29 4.01
N GLY A 56 13.99 -13.88 4.77
CA GLY A 56 14.09 -13.65 6.21
C GLY A 56 14.11 -12.17 6.57
N ASP A 57 14.33 -11.27 5.61
CA ASP A 57 14.10 -9.84 5.84
C ASP A 57 12.59 -9.58 5.98
N TYR A 58 12.23 -8.73 6.93
CA TYR A 58 10.84 -8.39 7.22
C TYR A 58 10.70 -6.92 7.61
N LEU A 59 9.49 -6.40 7.44
CA LEU A 59 9.03 -5.16 8.08
C LEU A 59 7.93 -5.55 9.06
N GLU A 60 8.01 -5.03 10.28
CA GLU A 60 7.01 -5.24 11.31
C GLU A 60 6.29 -3.94 11.60
N PHE A 61 4.97 -4.03 11.77
CA PHE A 61 4.10 -2.89 12.02
C PHE A 61 3.32 -3.15 13.31
N PHE A 62 3.16 -2.11 14.12
CA PHE A 62 2.19 -2.09 15.21
C PHE A 62 0.90 -1.45 14.72
N ALA A 63 -0.22 -2.17 14.80
CA ALA A 63 -1.53 -1.67 14.39
C ALA A 63 -2.09 -0.75 15.48
N GLU A 64 -1.95 0.56 15.32
CA GLU A 64 -2.48 1.53 16.29
C GLU A 64 -4.02 1.63 16.29
N ILE A 65 -4.65 1.22 15.19
CA ILE A 65 -6.10 1.14 15.00
C ILE A 65 -6.46 -0.20 14.34
N ASP A 66 -7.75 -0.52 14.26
CA ASP A 66 -8.22 -1.65 13.47
C ASP A 66 -7.94 -1.40 11.98
N LEU A 67 -7.27 -2.35 11.32
CA LEU A 67 -6.84 -2.23 9.93
C LEU A 67 -7.39 -3.36 9.06
N LEU A 68 -7.76 -3.01 7.83
CA LEU A 68 -7.86 -3.95 6.71
C LEU A 68 -6.63 -3.77 5.82
N CYS A 69 -5.74 -4.76 5.81
CA CYS A 69 -4.53 -4.72 4.98
C CYS A 69 -4.71 -5.60 3.73
N ALA A 70 -4.52 -5.01 2.55
CA ALA A 70 -4.41 -5.74 1.29
C ALA A 70 -2.96 -5.69 0.80
N LEU A 71 -2.42 -6.85 0.38
CA LEU A 71 -1.05 -6.97 -0.13
C LEU A 71 -1.07 -7.59 -1.53
N SER A 72 -0.26 -7.06 -2.44
CA SER A 72 -0.04 -7.62 -3.76
C SER A 72 1.43 -7.94 -3.96
N THR A 73 1.75 -9.17 -4.34
CA THR A 73 3.07 -9.53 -4.86
C THR A 73 3.23 -8.94 -6.26
N CYS A 74 4.06 -7.92 -6.40
CA CYS A 74 4.24 -7.20 -7.67
C CYS A 74 4.74 -8.15 -8.78
N PRO A 75 4.11 -8.17 -9.97
CA PRO A 75 4.57 -9.00 -11.07
C PRO A 75 5.98 -8.60 -11.56
N GLY A 76 6.44 -7.38 -11.25
CA GLY A 76 7.80 -6.91 -11.50
C GLY A 76 8.89 -7.60 -10.66
N GLY A 77 8.50 -8.46 -9.70
CA GLY A 77 9.42 -9.21 -8.86
C GLY A 77 10.34 -8.30 -8.04
N ASP A 78 11.64 -8.60 -8.04
CA ASP A 78 12.66 -7.80 -7.35
C ASP A 78 13.23 -6.65 -8.19
N LEU A 79 12.68 -6.40 -9.39
CA LEU A 79 13.12 -5.35 -10.33
C LEU A 79 14.59 -5.51 -10.79
N SER A 80 15.16 -6.71 -10.68
CA SER A 80 16.51 -7.02 -11.18
C SER A 80 16.55 -7.28 -12.69
N LEU A 81 15.41 -7.61 -13.29
CA LEU A 81 15.29 -7.89 -14.71
C LEU A 81 14.75 -6.66 -15.47
N PRO A 82 15.30 -6.35 -16.65
CA PRO A 82 14.74 -5.34 -17.52
C PRO A 82 13.34 -5.78 -17.98
N MET A 83 12.32 -4.99 -17.66
CA MET A 83 10.93 -5.24 -18.09
C MET A 83 10.63 -4.67 -19.49
N TRP A 84 11.54 -3.88 -20.04
CA TRP A 84 11.37 -3.15 -21.29
C TRP A 84 12.68 -3.13 -22.09
N GLY A 85 12.58 -2.94 -23.40
CA GLY A 85 13.73 -2.85 -24.30
C GLY A 85 14.09 -4.18 -24.97
N PRO A 86 15.18 -4.22 -25.76
CA PRO A 86 15.58 -5.40 -26.53
C PRO A 86 15.96 -6.60 -25.65
N ASP A 87 16.39 -6.34 -24.41
CA ASP A 87 16.80 -7.36 -23.44
C ASP A 87 15.67 -7.71 -22.45
N ALA A 88 14.42 -7.33 -22.75
CA ALA A 88 13.29 -7.54 -21.85
C ALA A 88 13.10 -9.01 -21.49
N GLN A 89 12.89 -9.28 -20.20
CA GLN A 89 12.67 -10.63 -19.66
C GLN A 89 11.37 -10.66 -18.87
N ASP A 90 10.81 -11.86 -18.69
CA ASP A 90 9.64 -12.07 -17.84
C ASP A 90 10.02 -11.94 -16.35
N PRO A 91 9.57 -10.88 -15.66
CA PRO A 91 9.89 -10.66 -14.24
C PRO A 91 9.21 -11.67 -13.32
N LEU A 92 8.23 -12.46 -13.77
CA LEU A 92 7.62 -13.51 -12.95
C LEU A 92 8.65 -14.55 -12.49
N SER A 93 9.74 -14.74 -13.25
CA SER A 93 10.86 -15.63 -12.88
C SER A 93 11.60 -15.20 -11.59
N VAL A 94 11.52 -13.91 -11.24
CA VAL A 94 12.09 -13.32 -10.00
C VAL A 94 11.01 -12.85 -9.03
N CYS A 95 9.74 -13.17 -9.30
CA CYS A 95 8.64 -12.92 -8.38
C CYS A 95 8.59 -13.99 -7.29
N ARG A 96 8.40 -13.56 -6.05
CA ARG A 96 8.42 -14.43 -4.87
C ARG A 96 7.16 -14.16 -4.03
N PRO A 97 6.57 -15.20 -3.40
CA PRO A 97 5.46 -14.99 -2.49
C PRO A 97 5.90 -14.15 -1.28
N LEU A 98 5.00 -13.31 -0.79
CA LEU A 98 5.16 -12.58 0.47
C LEU A 98 4.27 -13.21 1.54
N GLY A 99 4.80 -13.35 2.74
CA GLY A 99 4.06 -13.80 3.92
C GLY A 99 3.58 -12.62 4.76
N VAL A 100 2.44 -12.78 5.43
CA VAL A 100 1.96 -11.87 6.46
C VAL A 100 1.66 -12.72 7.69
N GLU A 101 2.23 -12.31 8.83
CA GLU A 101 2.01 -12.95 10.13
C GLU A 101 1.36 -11.91 11.05
N ILE A 102 0.36 -12.33 11.80
CA ILE A 102 -0.38 -11.47 12.74
C ILE A 102 -0.13 -12.00 14.14
N TYR A 103 0.29 -11.11 15.03
CA TYR A 103 0.65 -11.42 16.41
C TYR A 103 -0.24 -10.62 17.36
N ASP A 104 -0.84 -11.29 18.33
CA ASP A 104 -1.50 -10.63 19.46
C ASP A 104 -0.48 -10.37 20.56
N LEU A 105 -0.49 -9.14 21.11
CA LEU A 105 0.39 -8.75 22.21
C LEU A 105 -0.23 -9.11 23.56
N ASP A 106 0.63 -9.37 24.54
CA ASP A 106 0.21 -9.43 25.93
C ASP A 106 -0.39 -8.07 26.34
N ALA A 107 -1.59 -8.08 26.92
CA ALA A 107 -2.29 -6.88 27.36
C ALA A 107 -1.46 -6.03 28.34
N ALA A 108 -0.55 -6.64 29.10
CA ALA A 108 0.35 -5.92 29.99
C ALA A 108 1.32 -5.00 29.25
N LEU A 109 1.69 -5.31 28.00
CA LEU A 109 2.56 -4.45 27.17
C LEU A 109 1.84 -3.20 26.67
N LEU A 110 0.50 -3.20 26.71
CA LEU A 110 -0.35 -2.09 26.28
C LEU A 110 -0.84 -1.24 27.47
N GLU A 111 -0.29 -1.43 28.67
CA GLU A 111 -0.68 -0.63 29.84
C GLU A 111 -0.39 0.86 29.60
N GLY A 112 -1.45 1.68 29.69
CA GLY A 112 -1.38 3.13 29.46
C GLY A 112 -1.34 3.54 27.99
N TRP A 113 -1.24 2.60 27.04
CA TRP A 113 -1.39 2.90 25.62
C TRP A 113 -2.86 3.13 25.26
N GLN A 114 -3.11 4.05 24.31
CA GLN A 114 -4.43 4.33 23.77
C GLN A 114 -4.33 4.51 22.25
N SER A 115 -5.30 3.96 21.53
CA SER A 115 -5.47 4.19 20.09
C SER A 115 -5.58 5.69 19.79
N PRO A 116 -4.93 6.20 18.73
CA PRO A 116 -5.03 7.60 18.34
C PRO A 116 -6.47 7.97 17.95
N GLU A 117 -6.84 9.20 18.25
CA GLU A 117 -8.11 9.78 17.81
C GLU A 117 -7.98 10.41 16.41
N ARG A 118 -9.10 10.50 15.70
CA ARG A 118 -9.17 11.25 14.44
C ARG A 118 -8.83 12.73 14.71
N ALA A 119 -8.14 13.37 13.76
CA ALA A 119 -7.83 14.80 13.84
C ALA A 119 -9.07 15.66 14.16
N ALA A 120 -8.97 16.53 15.16
CA ALA A 120 -10.06 17.37 15.69
C ALA A 120 -10.54 18.49 14.74
N TYR A 121 -10.13 18.46 13.47
CA TYR A 121 -10.57 19.45 12.48
C TYR A 121 -12.07 19.29 12.22
N ASN A 122 -12.82 20.36 12.46
CA ASN A 122 -14.28 20.36 12.35
C ASN A 122 -14.82 20.34 10.92
N GLY A 123 -13.95 20.37 9.90
CA GLY A 123 -14.37 20.32 8.49
C GLY A 123 -15.11 21.56 8.00
N GLN A 124 -15.15 22.65 8.79
CA GLN A 124 -15.98 23.81 8.45
C GLN A 124 -15.31 24.77 7.47
N HIS A 125 -14.01 24.62 7.19
CA HIS A 125 -13.27 25.47 6.24
C HIS A 125 -13.44 26.99 6.49
N GLY A 126 -13.60 27.39 7.77
CA GLY A 126 -13.82 28.79 8.17
C GLY A 126 -15.25 29.31 7.96
N LEU A 127 -16.18 28.46 7.51
CA LEU A 127 -17.58 28.79 7.32
C LEU A 127 -18.39 28.57 8.61
N GLN A 128 -19.28 29.51 8.90
CA GLN A 128 -20.29 29.32 9.93
C GLN A 128 -21.50 28.63 9.27
N ILE A 129 -21.88 27.45 9.77
CA ILE A 129 -23.12 26.81 9.33
C ILE A 129 -24.28 27.66 9.87
N ALA A 130 -24.94 28.39 8.99
CA ALA A 130 -26.13 29.15 9.36
C ALA A 130 -27.19 28.16 9.86
N LYS A 131 -27.56 28.29 11.15
CA LYS A 131 -28.71 27.56 11.68
C LYS A 131 -29.97 28.07 11.00
N ALA A 132 -30.86 27.16 10.62
CA ALA A 132 -32.12 27.56 10.03
C ALA A 132 -32.96 28.35 11.04
N GLU A 133 -33.80 29.28 10.58
CA GLU A 133 -34.57 30.17 11.46
C GLU A 133 -35.51 29.43 12.42
N TRP A 134 -35.93 28.22 12.06
CA TRP A 134 -36.79 27.34 12.86
C TRP A 134 -36.05 26.48 13.89
N GLU A 135 -34.71 26.57 13.96
CA GLU A 135 -33.87 25.90 14.98
C GLU A 135 -33.54 26.82 16.17
N LYS A 136 -34.23 27.97 16.30
CA LYS A 136 -34.14 28.88 17.44
C LYS A 136 -35.07 28.48 18.58
#